data_AF-A0A933R4V9-F1
#
_entry.id   AF-A0A933R4V9-F1
#
_cell.length_a   1.000
_cell.length_b   1.000
_cell.length_c   1.000
_cell.angle_alpha   90.00
_cell.angle_beta   90.00
_cell.angle_gamma   90.00
#
_symmetry.space_group_name_H-M   'P 1'
#
loop_
_entity.id
_entity.type
_entity.pdbx_description
1 polymer ?
#
loop_
_entity_poly.entity_id
_entity_poly.type
_entity_poly.pdbx_seq_one_letter_code
_entity_poly.pdbx_strand_id
1 'polypeptide(L)' 'MSQDQLIKLACKKCKRINYWTRKNKKLVERKIELDKYCNSCRAHTVHKEAKK' A
#
# COMPACT_ATOMS: atom_id res chain seq x y z
N MET A 1 7.49 -12.94 16.47
CA MET A 1 6.25 -12.51 15.80
C MET A 1 6.61 -11.86 14.47
N SER A 2 6.58 -12.58 13.34
CA SER A 2 7.16 -12.07 12.09
C SER A 2 6.25 -11.05 11.37
N GLN A 3 6.84 -9.94 10.90
CA GLN A 3 6.18 -8.94 10.03
C GLN A 3 6.06 -9.42 8.57
N ASP A 4 6.07 -10.73 8.29
CA ASP A 4 6.19 -11.25 6.92
C ASP A 4 4.99 -10.89 6.03
N GLN A 5 3.83 -10.69 6.65
CA GLN A 5 2.59 -10.30 5.98
C GLN A 5 2.37 -8.79 5.93
N LEU A 6 3.22 -7.98 6.58
CA LEU A 6 3.05 -6.52 6.60
C LEU A 6 3.53 -5.93 5.27
N ILE A 7 2.65 -5.17 4.62
CA ILE A 7 2.90 -4.50 3.36
C ILE A 7 2.67 -2.99 3.49
N LYS A 8 3.41 -2.22 2.69
CA LYS A 8 3.30 -0.76 2.62
C LYS A 8 2.47 -0.39 1.39
N LEU A 9 1.59 0.59 1.52
CA LEU A 9 0.89 1.19 0.38
C LEU A 9 1.44 2.58 0.14
N ALA A 10 2.07 2.76 -1.02
CA ALA A 10 2.64 4.02 -1.48
C ALA A 10 1.69 4.71 -2.46
N CYS A 11 1.47 6.01 -2.25
CA CYS A 11 0.68 6.83 -3.16
C CYS A 11 1.38 6.96 -4.53
N LYS A 12 0.64 6.79 -5.64
CA LYS A 12 1.21 6.93 -6.99
C LYS A 12 1.71 8.36 -7.30
N LYS A 13 1.06 9.40 -6.74
CA LYS A 13 1.40 10.81 -7.01
C LYS A 13 2.61 11.29 -6.20
N CYS A 14 2.57 11.15 -4.88
CA CYS A 14 3.61 11.69 -4.00
C CYS A 14 4.65 10.65 -3.57
N LYS A 15 4.50 9.37 -3.96
CA LYS A 15 5.37 8.23 -3.59
C LYS A 15 5.50 7.99 -2.07
N ARG A 16 4.77 8.73 -1.24
CA ARG A 16 4.76 8.57 0.22
C ARG A 16 3.97 7.32 0.63
N ILE A 17 4.48 6.65 1.65
CA ILE A 17 3.82 5.52 2.28
C ILE A 17 2.83 6.08 3.29
N ASN A 18 1.55 5.97 2.98
CA ASN A 18 0.47 6.50 3.81
C ASN A 18 -0.21 5.41 4.65
N TYR A 19 -0.14 4.16 4.20
CA TYR A 19 -0.83 3.06 4.86
C TYR A 19 0.05 1.83 5.00
N TRP A 20 -0.19 1.12 6.09
CA TRP A 20 0.37 -0.19 6.38
C TRP A 20 -0.79 -1.17 6.45
N THR A 21 -0.73 -2.21 5.64
CA THR A 21 -1.77 -3.24 5.59
C THR A 21 -1.14 -4.62 5.69
N ARG A 22 -1.95 -5.63 5.94
CA ARG A 22 -1.49 -7.02 5.95
C ARG A 22 -2.02 -7.72 4.72
N LYS A 23 -1.17 -8.53 4.10
CA LYS A 23 -1.50 -9.33 2.94
C LYS A 23 -0.93 -10.72 3.10
N ASN A 24 -1.76 -11.72 2.84
CA ASN A 24 -1.28 -13.09 2.73
C ASN A 24 -0.65 -13.28 1.34
N LYS A 25 0.69 -13.22 1.29
CA LYS A 25 1.48 -13.39 0.06
C LYS A 25 1.25 -14.73 -0.64
N LYS A 26 0.81 -15.78 0.08
CA LYS A 26 0.54 -17.11 -0.48
C LYS A 26 -0.78 -17.19 -1.27
N LEU A 27 -1.78 -16.41 -0.86
CA LEU A 27 -3.11 -16.43 -1.50
C LEU A 27 -3.27 -15.32 -2.54
N VAL A 28 -2.59 -14.19 -2.34
CA VAL A 28 -2.72 -13.02 -3.22
C VAL A 28 -1.34 -12.69 -3.79
N GLU A 29 -1.06 -13.17 -4.99
CA GLU A 29 0.20 -12.91 -5.69
C GLU A 29 0.19 -11.57 -6.43
N ARG A 30 -1.00 -11.10 -6.86
CA ARG A 30 -1.16 -9.83 -7.57
C ARG A 30 -0.80 -8.64 -6.69
N LYS A 31 -0.17 -7.61 -7.27
CA LYS A 31 0.08 -6.33 -6.58
C LYS A 31 -1.27 -5.66 -6.26
N ILE A 32 -1.41 -5.20 -5.02
CA ILE A 32 -2.62 -4.49 -4.60
C ILE A 32 -2.53 -3.03 -5.06
N GLU A 33 -3.59 -2.57 -5.74
CA GLU A 33 -3.82 -1.17 -6.07
C GLU A 33 -5.17 -0.78 -5.46
N LEU A 34 -5.18 0.25 -4.60
CA LEU A 34 -6.38 0.70 -3.91
C LEU A 34 -6.51 2.22 -4.01
N ASP A 35 -7.71 2.69 -4.34
CA ASP A 35 -8.03 4.11 -4.25
C ASP A 35 -8.28 4.50 -2.80
N LYS A 36 -7.32 5.26 -2.26
CA LYS A 36 -7.35 5.77 -0.90
C LYS A 36 -7.01 7.24 -0.87
N TYR A 37 -7.46 7.90 0.18
CA TYR A 37 -7.14 9.30 0.42
C TYR A 37 -5.65 9.45 0.75
N CYS A 38 -4.95 10.32 0.05
CA CYS A 38 -3.57 10.68 0.37
C CYS A 38 -3.58 11.99 1.16
N ASN A 39 -3.19 11.96 2.44
CA ASN A 39 -3.13 13.18 3.26
C ASN A 39 -2.19 14.26 2.67
N SER A 40 -1.08 13.83 2.05
CA SER A 40 -0.12 14.76 1.44
C SER A 40 -0.63 15.43 0.16
N CYS A 41 -1.47 14.73 -0.62
CA CYS A 41 -2.05 15.28 -1.86
C CYS A 41 -3.44 15.88 -1.64
N ARG A 42 -4.02 15.71 -0.44
CA ARG A 42 -5.39 16.07 -0.08
C ARG A 42 -6.45 15.60 -1.09
N ALA A 43 -6.22 14.43 -1.68
CA ALA A 43 -7.07 13.86 -2.72
C ALA A 43 -7.06 12.33 -2.67
N HIS A 44 -8.11 11.71 -3.22
CA HIS A 44 -8.13 10.27 -3.47
C HIS A 44 -7.24 9.92 -4.65
N THR A 45 -6.34 8.98 -4.43
CA THR A 45 -5.35 8.55 -5.41
C THR A 45 -5.12 7.06 -5.30
N VAL A 46 -4.75 6.44 -6.42
CA VAL A 46 -4.31 5.05 -6.43
C VAL A 46 -3.05 4.90 -5.57
N HIS A 47 -3.14 4.06 -4.56
CA HIS A 47 -2.02 3.61 -3.76
C HIS A 47 -1.62 2.21 -4.21
N LYS A 48 -0.32 2.01 -4.47
CA LYS A 48 0.25 0.73 -4.91
C LYS A 48 1.02 0.07 -3.78
N GLU A 49 1.01 -1.25 -3.76
CA GLU A 49 1.85 -2.04 -2.88
C GLU A 49 3.34 -1.75 -3.15
N ALA A 50 4.03 -1.24 -2.13
CA ALA A 50 5.47 -1.07 -2.11
C ALA A 50 6.10 -2.28 -1.41
N LYS A 51 7.11 -2.89 -2.06
CA LYS A 51 7.92 -3.93 -1.42
C LYS A 51 8.67 -3.31 -0.22
N LYS A 52 8.90 -4.16 0.79
CA LYS A 52 9.71 -3.81 1.96
C LYS A 52 11.12 -3.47 1.52
#